data_AF-A0A6P1ZZ96-F1
#
_entry.id   AF-A0A6P1ZZ96-F1
#
_cell.length_a   1.000
_cell.length_b   1.000
_cell.length_c   1.000
_cell.angle_alpha   90.00
_cell.angle_beta   90.00
_cell.angle_gamma   90.00
#
_symmetry.space_group_name_H-M   'P 1'
#
loop_
_entity.id
_entity.type
_entity.pdbx_description
1 polymer ?
#
loop_
_entity_poly.entity_id
_entity_poly.type
_entity_poly.pdbx_seq_one_letter_code
_entity_poly.pdbx_strand_id
1 'polypeptide(L)'
;MDIPPQQPTTQFLSLEESAKVDAALLSSSEKFLTRITISSLKVLKHIAQEYGVAMEDLTTQQLITWFEKDAKLKREQGIEASYLKW
;
A
#
# COMPACT_ATOMS: atom_id res chain seq x y z
N MET A 1 0.77 -25.42 -21.30
CA MET A 1 0.49 -24.99 -19.91
C MET A 1 0.07 -23.54 -20.00
N ASP A 2 -1.23 -23.29 -20.01
CA ASP A 2 -1.80 -21.97 -19.91
C ASP A 2 -1.56 -21.45 -18.49
N ILE A 3 -0.66 -20.49 -18.37
CA ILE A 3 -0.40 -19.78 -17.12
C ILE A 3 -1.63 -18.88 -16.91
N PRO A 4 -2.38 -19.02 -15.80
CA PRO A 4 -3.49 -18.12 -15.51
C PRO A 4 -2.97 -16.68 -15.50
N PRO A 5 -3.72 -15.70 -16.03
CA PRO A 5 -3.33 -14.30 -15.89
C PRO A 5 -3.16 -14.02 -14.41
N GLN A 6 -1.94 -13.67 -14.00
CA GLN A 6 -1.66 -13.22 -12.64
C GLN A 6 -2.59 -12.04 -12.38
N GLN A 7 -3.54 -12.22 -11.47
CA GLN A 7 -4.35 -11.12 -10.97
C GLN A 7 -3.38 -10.02 -10.53
N PRO A 8 -3.63 -8.74 -10.87
CA PRO A 8 -2.76 -7.67 -10.44
C PRO A 8 -2.83 -7.61 -8.91
N THR A 9 -1.87 -8.27 -8.25
CA THR A 9 -1.54 -7.98 -6.85
C THR A 9 -1.38 -6.47 -6.83
N THR A 10 -2.11 -5.77 -5.96
CA THR A 10 -2.12 -4.31 -5.99
C THR A 10 -0.69 -3.82 -5.90
N GLN A 11 -0.17 -3.38 -7.05
CA GLN A 11 1.20 -2.94 -7.17
C GLN A 11 1.16 -1.51 -6.70
N PHE A 12 1.37 -1.31 -5.40
CA PHE A 12 1.34 0.03 -4.82
C PHE A 12 2.39 0.94 -5.44
N LEU A 13 3.49 0.38 -5.94
CA LEU A 13 4.33 1.07 -6.91
C LEU A 13 3.84 0.78 -8.32
N SER A 14 3.54 1.85 -9.05
CA SER A 14 3.46 1.79 -10.50
C SER A 14 4.80 1.36 -11.10
N LEU A 15 4.77 0.84 -12.33
CA LEU A 15 5.98 0.51 -13.09
C LEU A 15 6.92 1.71 -13.19
N GLU A 16 6.37 2.92 -13.36
CA GLU A 16 7.14 4.16 -13.40
C GLU A 16 7.86 4.44 -12.08
N GLU A 17 7.17 4.31 -10.94
CA GLU A 17 7.79 4.50 -9.63
C GLU A 17 8.85 3.44 -9.35
N SER A 18 8.61 2.17 -9.72
CA SER A 18 9.64 1.13 -9.59
C SER A 18 10.87 1.46 -10.41
N ALA A 19 10.69 1.89 -11.67
CA ALA A 19 11.80 2.28 -12.53
C ALA A 19 12.61 3.45 -11.94
N LYS A 20 11.95 4.44 -11.33
CA LYS A 20 12.63 5.54 -10.61
C LYS A 20 13.45 5.03 -9.42
N VAL A 21 12.92 4.09 -8.65
CA VAL A 21 13.67 3.46 -7.53
C VAL A 21 14.85 2.64 -8.05
N ASP A 22 14.68 1.91 -9.16
CA ASP A 22 15.74 1.10 -9.75
C ASP A 22 16.88 1.93 -10.34
N ALA A 23 16.56 3.08 -10.94
CA ALA A 23 17.53 4.03 -11.47
C ALA A 23 18.28 4.81 -10.37
N ALA A 24 17.77 4.84 -9.13
CA ALA A 24 18.42 5.55 -8.04
C ALA A 24 19.75 4.88 -7.65
N LEU A 25 20.74 5.71 -7.30
CA LEU A 25 22.05 5.28 -6.81
C LEU A 25 21.96 4.87 -5.33
N LEU A 26 21.16 3.83 -5.06
CA LEU A 26 20.87 3.29 -3.75
C LEU A 26 21.30 1.82 -3.69
N SER A 27 21.69 1.36 -2.51
CA SER A 27 21.86 -0.06 -2.22
C SER A 27 20.53 -0.81 -2.32
N SER A 28 20.58 -2.14 -2.41
CA SER A 28 19.39 -2.99 -2.47
C SER A 28 18.45 -2.77 -1.27
N SER A 29 19.02 -2.62 -0.06
CA SER A 29 18.25 -2.39 1.17
C SER A 29 17.54 -1.03 1.16
N GLU A 30 18.22 0.01 0.67
CA GLU A 30 17.64 1.35 0.54
C GLU A 30 16.56 1.40 -0.54
N LYS A 31 16.75 0.70 -1.66
CA LYS A 31 15.70 0.56 -2.68
C LYS A 31 14.47 -0.12 -2.10
N PHE A 32 14.64 -1.21 -1.35
CA PHE A 32 13.53 -1.89 -0.69
C PHE A 32 12.78 -0.95 0.26
N LEU A 33 13.49 -0.24 1.14
CA LEU A 33 12.89 0.72 2.06
C LEU A 33 12.18 1.87 1.31
N THR A 34 12.75 2.33 0.20
CA THR A 34 12.13 3.37 -0.66
C THR A 34 10.80 2.88 -1.22
N ARG A 35 10.71 1.62 -1.68
CA ARG A 35 9.45 1.03 -2.15
C ARG A 35 8.40 0.95 -1.04
N ILE A 36 8.79 0.55 0.17
CA ILE A 36 7.89 0.57 1.34
C ILE A 36 7.40 2.00 1.59
N THR A 37 8.31 2.96 1.64
CA THR A 37 7.98 4.36 1.96
C THR A 37 7.00 4.97 0.96
N ILE A 38 7.22 4.76 -0.35
CA ILE A 38 6.30 5.23 -1.41
C ILE A 38 4.93 4.56 -1.28
N SER A 39 4.91 3.25 -1.01
CA SER A 39 3.65 2.51 -0.81
C SER A 39 2.89 3.04 0.40
N SER A 40 3.60 3.22 1.52
CA SER A 40 3.04 3.77 2.76
C SER A 40 2.48 5.18 2.54
N LEU A 41 3.15 6.04 1.77
CA LEU A 41 2.64 7.38 1.46
C LEU A 41 1.27 7.34 0.76
N LYS A 42 1.06 6.40 -0.16
CA LYS A 42 -0.23 6.25 -0.84
C LYS A 42 -1.33 5.78 0.11
N VAL A 43 -1.01 4.81 0.96
CA VAL A 43 -1.93 4.32 1.99
C VAL A 43 -2.29 5.45 2.95
N LEU A 44 -1.31 6.20 3.47
CA LEU A 44 -1.54 7.32 4.38
C LEU A 44 -2.45 8.40 3.76
N LYS A 45 -2.24 8.74 2.48
CA LYS A 45 -3.13 9.67 1.76
C LYS A 45 -4.57 9.14 1.69
N HIS A 46 -4.74 7.86 1.41
CA HIS A 46 -6.06 7.24 1.37
C HIS A 46 -6.74 7.24 2.74
N ILE A 47 -6.02 6.87 3.80
CA ILE A 47 -6.54 6.89 5.17
C ILE A 47 -6.94 8.31 5.59
N ALA A 48 -6.10 9.31 5.33
CA ALA A 48 -6.39 10.72 5.63
C ALA A 48 -7.69 11.18 4.96
N GLN A 49 -7.88 10.81 3.68
CA GLN A 49 -9.10 11.09 2.93
C GLN A 49 -10.34 10.41 3.54
N GLU A 50 -10.24 9.15 3.96
CA GLU A 50 -11.36 8.43 4.58
C GLU A 50 -11.77 9.05 5.93
N TYR A 51 -10.82 9.50 6.73
CA TYR A 51 -11.09 10.19 8.00
C TYR A 51 -11.44 11.67 7.84
N GLY A 52 -11.26 12.25 6.65
CA GLY A 52 -11.50 13.68 6.39
C GLY A 52 -10.55 14.60 7.15
N VAL A 53 -9.31 14.16 7.40
CA VAL A 53 -8.28 14.93 8.12
C VAL A 53 -7.09 15.22 7.20
N ALA A 54 -6.25 16.18 7.57
CA ALA A 54 -4.97 16.35 6.89
C ALA A 54 -4.07 15.13 7.17
N MET A 55 -3.13 14.83 6.26
CA MET A 55 -2.27 13.66 6.40
C MET A 55 -1.35 13.79 7.63
N GLU A 56 -0.91 15.01 7.94
CA GLU A 56 -0.14 15.35 9.14
C GLU A 56 -0.92 15.18 10.46
N ASP A 57 -2.25 15.17 10.41
CA ASP A 57 -3.12 15.04 11.59
C ASP A 57 -3.51 13.58 11.88
N LEU A 58 -3.08 12.63 11.04
CA LEU A 58 -3.32 11.21 11.28
C LEU A 58 -2.66 10.75 12.57
N THR A 59 -3.48 10.24 13.49
CA THR A 59 -3.00 9.68 14.74
C THR A 59 -2.64 8.20 14.61
N THR A 60 -1.72 7.72 15.46
CA THR A 60 -1.40 6.29 15.57
C THR A 60 -2.64 5.43 15.78
N GLN A 61 -3.60 5.91 16.59
CA GLN A 61 -4.83 5.19 16.85
C GLN A 61 -5.72 5.06 15.61
N GLN A 62 -5.87 6.12 14.81
CA GLN A 62 -6.62 6.06 13.54
C GLN A 62 -5.96 5.10 12.56
N LEU A 63 -4.62 5.10 12.47
CA LEU A 63 -3.91 4.14 11.64
C LEU A 63 -4.21 2.71 12.08
N ILE A 64 -4.01 2.38 13.36
CA ILE A 64 -4.28 1.04 13.89
C ILE A 64 -5.72 0.62 13.60
N THR A 65 -6.70 1.47 13.94
CA THR A 65 -8.12 1.18 13.72
C THR A 65 -8.46 0.98 12.25
N TRP A 66 -7.86 1.74 11.34
CA TRP A 66 -8.05 1.56 9.91
C TRP A 66 -7.51 0.22 9.43
N PHE A 67 -6.29 -0.14 9.83
CA PHE A 67 -5.69 -1.42 9.47
C PHE A 67 -6.49 -2.61 10.04
N GLU A 68 -7.04 -2.49 11.25
CA GLU A 68 -7.93 -3.50 11.83
C GLU A 68 -9.23 -3.66 11.04
N LYS A 69 -9.85 -2.54 10.62
CA LYS A 69 -11.04 -2.53 9.77
C LYS A 69 -10.77 -3.20 8.42
N ASP A 70 -9.68 -2.84 7.76
CA ASP A 70 -9.29 -3.40 6.47
C ASP A 70 -8.99 -4.91 6.56
N ALA A 71 -8.24 -5.31 7.59
CA ALA A 71 -7.94 -6.72 7.85
C ALA A 71 -9.20 -7.54 8.18
N LYS A 72 -10.15 -6.95 8.90
CA LYS A 72 -11.46 -7.58 9.16
C LYS A 72 -12.24 -7.78 7.87
N LEU A 73 -12.32 -6.74 7.03
CA LEU A 73 -13.00 -6.80 5.73
C LEU A 73 -12.42 -7.90 4.83
N LYS A 74 -11.08 -8.00 4.79
CA LYS A 74 -10.38 -9.09 4.08
C LYS A 74 -10.75 -10.47 4.58
N ARG A 75 -10.79 -10.68 5.90
CA ARG A 75 -11.12 -11.98 6.50
C ARG A 75 -12.57 -12.39 6.27
N GLU A 76 -13.49 -11.43 6.29
CA GLU A 76 -14.93 -11.70 6.23
C GLU A 76 -15.47 -11.76 4.79
N GLN A 77 -14.93 -10.94 3.89
CA GLN A 77 -15.47 -10.73 2.53
C GLN A 77 -14.46 -11.06 1.42
N GLY A 78 -13.24 -11.48 1.80
CA GLY A 78 -12.17 -11.84 0.88
C GLY A 78 -11.24 -10.68 0.52
N ILE A 79 -10.12 -11.02 -0.13
CA ILE A 79 -9.04 -10.08 -0.49
C ILE A 79 -9.51 -8.95 -1.40
N GLU A 80 -10.52 -9.19 -2.23
CA GLU A 80 -11.08 -8.17 -3.12
C GLU A 80 -11.91 -7.12 -2.40
N ALA A 81 -12.34 -7.37 -1.16
CA ALA A 81 -13.12 -6.41 -0.38
C ALA A 81 -12.24 -5.39 0.36
N SER A 82 -11.03 -5.78 0.80
CA SER A 82 -10.10 -4.87 1.48
C SER A 82 -9.42 -3.90 0.51
N TYR A 83 -9.01 -2.75 0.99
CA TYR A 83 -8.14 -1.84 0.25
C TYR A 83 -6.75 -2.47 0.02
N LEU A 84 -6.19 -3.11 1.04
CA LEU A 84 -4.93 -3.85 0.91
C LEU A 84 -5.20 -5.24 0.36
N LYS A 85 -4.59 -5.57 -0.79
CA LYS A 85 -4.81 -6.83 -1.52
C LYS A 85 -3.72 -7.89 -1.29
N TRP A 86 -3.13 -7.94 -0.10
CA TRP A 86 -2.15 -8.97 0.30
C TRP A 86 -2.52 -9.60 1.63
#